data_AF-A0A6V7PTP9-F1
#
_entry.id   AF-A0A6V7PTP9-F1
#
_cell.length_a   1.000
_cell.length_b   1.000
_cell.length_c   1.000
_cell.angle_alpha   90.00
_cell.angle_beta   90.00
_cell.angle_gamma   90.00
#
_symmetry.space_group_name_H-M   'P 1'
#
loop_
_entity.id
_entity.type
_entity.pdbx_description
1 polymer ?
#
loop_
_entity_poly.entity_id
_entity_poly.type
_entity_poly.pdbx_seq_one_letter_code
_entity_poly.pdbx_strand_id
1 'polypeptide(L)'
;MSAHRDWSVAMIKSAIMTTALTKDKDGSPIMDERSEDMTRPASLLTTGAGQVNPSAAYDPGLVYDIQPDDYVRYLCGLYRNNDLTVSGIARRKVSCSVIGGLQLRI
;
A
#
# COMPACT_ATOMS: atom_id res chain seq x y z
N MET A 1 -1.31 -6.43 -15.76
CA MET A 1 -0.10 -5.89 -16.42
C MET A 1 -0.20 -5.79 -17.94
N SER A 2 -1.01 -6.60 -18.64
CA SER A 2 -1.17 -6.46 -20.09
C SER A 2 -1.99 -5.22 -20.51
N ALA A 3 -2.99 -4.85 -19.70
CA ALA A 3 -3.87 -3.70 -19.94
C ALA A 3 -3.29 -2.36 -19.47
N HIS A 4 -2.59 -2.36 -18.33
CA HIS A 4 -1.94 -1.20 -17.74
C HIS A 4 -0.42 -1.45 -17.66
N ARG A 5 0.28 -1.22 -18.78
CA ARG A 5 1.74 -1.49 -18.89
C ARG A 5 2.59 -0.36 -18.32
N ASP A 6 2.01 0.83 -18.24
CA ASP A 6 2.59 2.08 -17.76
C ASP A 6 2.44 2.27 -16.24
N TRP A 7 1.60 1.46 -15.60
CA TRP A 7 1.41 1.54 -14.16
C TRP A 7 2.68 1.20 -13.38
N SER A 8 2.93 2.02 -12.37
CA SER A 8 3.92 1.72 -11.34
C SER A 8 3.45 0.55 -10.46
N VAL A 9 4.39 -0.06 -9.72
CA VAL A 9 4.04 -1.08 -8.71
C VAL A 9 3.13 -0.49 -7.62
N ALA A 10 3.26 0.81 -7.31
CA ALA A 10 2.39 1.49 -6.38
C ALA A 10 0.95 1.62 -6.89
N MET A 11 0.76 1.98 -8.16
CA MET A 11 -0.58 2.03 -8.78
C MET A 11 -1.24 0.65 -8.76
N ILE A 12 -0.51 -0.42 -9.10
CA ILE A 12 -1.02 -1.80 -9.04
C ILE A 12 -1.45 -2.16 -7.62
N LYS A 13 -0.61 -1.85 -6.62
CA LYS A 13 -0.95 -2.07 -5.21
C LYS A 13 -2.21 -1.29 -4.81
N SER A 14 -2.30 -0.01 -5.21
CA SER A 14 -3.46 0.82 -4.94
C SER A 14 -4.73 0.20 -5.50
N ALA A 15 -4.73 -0.17 -6.79
CA ALA A 15 -5.89 -0.77 -7.45
C ALA A 15 -6.39 -2.01 -6.70
N ILE A 16 -5.49 -2.92 -6.31
CA ILE A 16 -5.84 -4.13 -5.55
C ILE A 16 -6.45 -3.77 -4.19
N MET A 17 -5.90 -2.79 -3.49
CA MET A 17 -6.36 -2.40 -2.16
C MET A 17 -7.70 -1.66 -2.20
N THR A 18 -7.87 -0.68 -3.07
CA THR A 18 -9.06 0.18 -3.10
C THR A 18 -10.29 -0.52 -3.66
N THR A 19 -10.11 -1.60 -4.41
CA THR A 19 -11.21 -2.41 -4.93
C THR A 19 -11.43 -3.71 -4.17
N ALA A 20 -10.72 -3.92 -3.05
CA ALA A 20 -10.87 -5.12 -2.24
C ALA A 20 -12.28 -5.21 -1.63
N LEU A 21 -12.78 -6.44 -1.50
CA LEU A 21 -14.07 -6.73 -0.86
C LEU A 21 -13.87 -6.84 0.64
N THR A 22 -14.62 -6.04 1.40
CA THR A 22 -14.60 -6.05 2.88
C THR A 22 -15.55 -7.08 3.48
N LYS A 23 -16.24 -7.83 2.63
CA LYS A 23 -17.27 -8.83 2.98
C LYS A 23 -16.95 -10.17 2.34
N ASP A 24 -17.45 -11.23 2.95
CA ASP A 24 -17.38 -12.58 2.40
C ASP A 24 -18.38 -12.80 1.25
N LYS A 25 -18.39 -14.03 0.73
CA LYS A 25 -19.29 -14.45 -0.38
C LYS A 25 -20.77 -14.34 -0.04
N ASP A 26 -21.14 -14.37 1.24
CA ASP A 26 -22.51 -14.31 1.73
C ASP A 26 -22.92 -12.86 2.08
N GLY A 27 -22.01 -11.89 1.89
CA GLY A 27 -22.24 -10.48 2.19
C GLY A 27 -22.07 -10.12 3.67
N SER A 28 -21.56 -11.05 4.47
CA SER A 28 -21.25 -10.88 5.89
C SER A 28 -19.82 -10.33 6.08
N PRO A 29 -19.50 -9.77 7.26
CA PRO A 29 -18.11 -9.42 7.57
C PRO A 29 -17.20 -10.65 7.47
N ILE A 30 -15.99 -10.45 6.95
CA ILE A 30 -14.96 -11.50 6.97
C ILE A 30 -14.65 -11.82 8.44
N MET A 31 -14.73 -13.09 8.84
CA MET A 31 -14.50 -13.53 10.23
C MET A 31 -13.04 -13.88 10.47
N ASP A 32 -12.59 -13.71 11.71
CA ASP A 32 -11.27 -14.16 12.16
C ASP A 32 -11.33 -15.64 12.55
N GLU A 33 -10.57 -16.48 11.85
CA GLU A 33 -10.54 -17.93 12.09
C GLU A 33 -9.93 -18.31 13.45
N ARG A 34 -9.19 -17.39 14.08
CA ARG A 34 -8.63 -17.59 15.43
C ARG A 34 -9.62 -17.25 16.54
N SER A 35 -10.77 -16.68 16.21
CA SER A 35 -11.84 -16.47 17.18
C SER A 35 -12.39 -17.84 17.59
N GLU A 36 -12.34 -18.17 18.88
CA GLU A 36 -12.78 -19.48 19.42
C GLU A 36 -14.16 -19.92 18.94
N ASP A 37 -15.05 -18.97 18.65
CA ASP A 37 -16.43 -19.21 18.20
C ASP A 37 -16.74 -18.61 16.81
N MET A 38 -15.74 -18.19 16.01
CA MET A 38 -15.95 -17.47 14.74
C MET A 38 -16.90 -16.24 14.82
N THR A 39 -17.13 -15.74 16.04
CA THR A 39 -18.04 -14.63 16.32
C THR A 39 -17.44 -13.26 16.06
N ARG A 40 -16.11 -13.19 15.88
CA ARG A 40 -15.38 -11.94 15.73
C ARG A 40 -15.04 -11.66 14.27
N PRO A 41 -15.47 -10.50 13.73
CA PRO A 41 -14.96 -10.02 12.45
C PRO A 41 -13.44 -9.83 12.47
N ALA A 42 -12.80 -10.14 11.34
CA ALA A 42 -11.39 -9.95 11.14
C ALA A 42 -11.03 -8.45 11.19
N SER A 43 -9.94 -8.15 11.89
CA SER A 43 -9.46 -6.78 12.02
C SER A 43 -8.74 -6.33 10.74
N LEU A 44 -8.56 -5.02 10.57
CA LEU A 44 -7.74 -4.45 9.49
C LEU A 44 -6.29 -4.96 9.52
N LEU A 45 -5.76 -5.36 10.68
CA LEU A 45 -4.42 -5.95 10.79
C LEU A 45 -4.37 -7.39 10.27
N THR A 46 -5.54 -8.05 10.18
CA THR A 46 -5.70 -9.41 9.67
C THR A 46 -5.96 -9.41 8.17
N THR A 47 -6.91 -8.57 7.71
CA THR A 47 -7.38 -8.57 6.31
C THR A 47 -6.81 -7.44 5.46
N GLY A 48 -6.16 -6.44 6.06
CA GLY A 48 -5.74 -5.24 5.35
C GLY A 48 -6.94 -4.49 4.78
N ALA A 49 -6.96 -4.33 3.46
CA ALA A 49 -8.08 -3.70 2.75
C ALA A 49 -9.26 -4.65 2.48
N GLY A 50 -9.07 -5.97 2.65
CA GLY A 50 -10.08 -6.99 2.38
C GLY A 50 -9.62 -8.05 1.37
N GLN A 51 -10.58 -8.83 0.88
CA GLN A 51 -10.35 -9.90 -0.11
C GLN A 51 -10.14 -9.30 -1.52
N VAL A 52 -9.15 -9.81 -2.25
CA VAL A 52 -8.83 -9.33 -3.61
C VAL A 52 -10.02 -9.50 -4.56
N ASN A 53 -10.34 -8.46 -5.33
CA ASN A 53 -11.30 -8.48 -6.43
C ASN A 53 -10.60 -8.18 -7.76
N PRO A 54 -10.13 -9.20 -8.51
CA PRO A 54 -9.35 -9.00 -9.72
C PRO A 54 -10.10 -8.25 -10.83
N SER A 55 -11.41 -8.46 -10.93
CA SER A 55 -12.24 -7.83 -11.96
C SER A 55 -12.37 -6.33 -11.72
N ALA A 56 -12.59 -5.92 -10.46
CA ALA A 56 -12.65 -4.49 -10.12
C ALA A 56 -11.26 -3.83 -10.15
N ALA A 57 -10.21 -4.53 -9.74
CA ALA A 57 -8.83 -4.02 -9.78
C ALA A 57 -8.31 -3.76 -11.20
N TYR A 58 -8.96 -4.33 -12.22
CA TYR A 58 -8.65 -4.08 -13.62
C TYR A 58 -8.96 -2.64 -14.04
N ASP A 59 -10.03 -2.05 -13.51
CA ASP A 59 -10.42 -0.65 -13.76
C ASP A 59 -10.91 0.01 -12.45
N PRO A 60 -9.98 0.44 -11.59
CA PRO A 60 -10.29 0.92 -10.23
C PRO A 60 -10.85 2.35 -10.21
N GLY A 61 -10.93 3.03 -11.35
CA GLY A 61 -11.27 4.45 -11.48
C GLY A 61 -10.13 5.39 -11.04
N LEU A 62 -9.67 5.27 -9.79
CA LEU A 62 -8.56 6.06 -9.23
C LEU A 62 -7.48 5.14 -8.64
N VAL A 63 -6.24 5.58 -8.74
CA VAL A 63 -5.08 4.91 -8.14
C VAL A 63 -4.21 5.91 -7.38
N TYR A 64 -3.72 5.53 -6.21
CA TYR A 64 -2.74 6.31 -5.47
C TYR A 64 -1.34 5.92 -5.92
N ASP A 65 -0.67 6.78 -6.68
CA ASP A 65 0.70 6.58 -7.11
C ASP A 65 1.69 7.23 -6.14
N ILE A 66 2.85 6.58 -5.99
CA ILE A 66 3.97 7.08 -5.20
C ILE A 66 5.28 6.62 -5.84
N GLN A 67 6.25 7.52 -5.92
CA GLN A 67 7.53 7.24 -6.56
C GLN A 67 8.56 6.72 -5.54
N PRO A 68 9.61 5.99 -5.97
CA PRO A 68 10.64 5.49 -5.06
C PRO A 68 11.27 6.57 -4.17
N ASP A 69 11.45 7.79 -4.69
CA ASP A 69 12.00 8.92 -3.94
C ASP A 69 11.07 9.41 -2.82
N ASP A 70 9.76 9.21 -2.95
CA ASP A 70 8.80 9.55 -1.90
C ASP A 70 8.91 8.61 -0.69
N TYR A 71 9.27 7.35 -0.91
CA TYR A 71 9.66 6.45 0.20
C TYR A 71 10.93 6.92 0.89
N VAL A 72 11.93 7.40 0.13
CA VAL A 72 13.15 7.96 0.72
C VAL A 72 12.86 9.21 1.55
N ARG A 73 11.97 10.09 1.08
CA ARG A 73 11.47 11.25 1.84
C ARG A 73 10.84 10.84 3.16
N TYR A 74 9.95 9.84 3.13
CA TYR A 74 9.34 9.29 4.32
C TYR A 74 10.40 8.75 5.29
N LEU A 75 11.39 7.99 4.80
CA LEU A 75 12.47 7.45 5.61
C LEU A 75 13.35 8.57 6.21
N CYS A 76 13.63 9.64 5.46
CA CYS A 76 14.33 10.81 5.99
C CYS A 76 13.59 11.44 7.17
N GLY A 77 12.26 11.62 7.06
CA GLY A 77 11.43 12.09 8.18
C GLY A 77 11.44 11.13 9.37
N LEU A 78 11.25 9.83 9.11
CA LEU A 78 11.21 8.79 10.14
C LEU A 78 12.52 8.69 10.93
N TYR A 79 13.67 8.82 10.26
CA TYR A 79 15.00 8.70 10.86
C TYR A 79 15.66 10.06 11.15
N ARG A 80 14.87 11.15 11.25
CA ARG A 80 15.35 12.49 11.63
C ARG A 80 16.54 12.97 10.79
N ASN A 81 16.45 12.80 9.47
CA ASN A 81 17.46 13.16 8.48
C ASN A 81 18.83 12.48 8.69
N ASN A 82 18.85 11.26 9.23
CA ASN A 82 20.07 10.45 9.30
C ASN A 82 20.41 9.84 7.93
N ASP A 83 21.26 10.54 7.17
CA ASP A 83 21.70 10.15 5.84
C ASP A 83 22.32 8.73 5.79
N LEU A 84 23.06 8.32 6.83
CA LEU A 84 23.71 6.99 6.87
C LEU A 84 22.68 5.86 6.99
N THR A 85 21.72 5.99 7.89
CA THR A 85 20.64 5.00 8.07
C THR A 85 19.80 4.88 6.81
N VAL A 86 19.37 6.01 6.25
CA VAL A 86 18.53 6.03 5.05
C VAL A 86 19.29 5.50 3.83
N SER A 87 20.57 5.87 3.67
CA SER A 87 21.41 5.32 2.59
C SER A 87 21.60 3.80 2.72
N GLY A 88 21.70 3.29 3.95
CA GLY A 88 21.78 1.85 4.24
C GLY A 88 20.53 1.09 3.79
N ILE A 89 19.34 1.64 4.08
CA ILE A 89 18.05 1.05 3.68
C ILE A 89 17.83 1.17 2.16
N ALA A 90 18.06 2.36 1.60
CA ALA A 90 17.84 2.65 0.19
C ALA A 90 18.89 2.01 -0.75
N ARG A 91 19.98 1.46 -0.18
CA ARG A 91 21.11 0.86 -0.91
C ARG A 91 21.74 1.79 -1.95
N ARG A 92 21.68 3.10 -1.70
CA ARG A 92 22.32 4.16 -2.50
C ARG A 92 22.63 5.36 -1.62
N LYS A 93 23.53 6.23 -2.06
CA LYS A 93 23.83 7.47 -1.34
C LYS A 93 22.61 8.40 -1.37
N VAL A 94 22.14 8.79 -0.20
CA VAL A 94 21.01 9.70 0.00
C VAL A 94 21.49 10.88 0.85
N SER A 95 21.04 12.09 0.51
CA SER A 95 21.16 13.26 1.38
C SER A 95 19.77 13.81 1.68
N CYS A 96 19.33 13.65 2.92
CA CYS A 96 18.00 14.01 3.37
C CYS A 96 17.78 15.53 3.41
N SER A 97 18.85 16.34 3.48
CA SER A 97 18.77 17.79 3.43
C SER A 97 18.44 18.35 2.04
N VAL A 98 18.68 17.58 0.98
CA VAL A 98 18.51 18.00 -0.42
C VAL A 98 17.27 17.38 -1.07
N ILE A 99 16.76 16.30 -0.50
CA ILE A 99 15.53 15.65 -0.96
C ILE A 99 14.32 16.52 -0.57
N GLY A 100 13.62 17.05 -1.57
CA GLY A 100 12.43 17.90 -1.39
C GLY A 100 11.25 17.19 -0.70
N GLY A 101 10.14 17.90 -0.47
CA GLY A 101 8.97 17.40 0.25
C GLY A 101 8.23 16.24 -0.44
N LEU A 102 7.46 15.47 0.34
CA LEU A 102 6.64 14.36 -0.16
C LEU A 102 5.60 14.86 -1.16
N GLN A 103 5.47 14.20 -2.32
CA GLN A 103 4.47 14.60 -3.31
C GLN A 103 3.63 13.40 -3.75
N LEU A 104 2.42 13.32 -3.19
CA LEU A 104 1.44 12.29 -3.55
C LEU A 104 0.83 12.61 -4.92
N ARG A 105 0.61 11.55 -5.72
CA ARG A 105 -0.03 11.63 -7.02
C ARG A 105 -1.28 10.75 -7.00
N ILE A 106 -2.39 11.29 -7.49
CA ILE A 106 -3.68 10.61 -7.64
C ILE A 106 -3.92 10.45 -9.14
#